data_AF-A0A832TC95-F1
#
_entry.id   AF-A0A832TC95-F1
#
_cell.length_a   1.000
_cell.length_b   1.000
_cell.length_c   1.000
_cell.angle_alpha   90.00
_cell.angle_beta   90.00
_cell.angle_gamma   90.00
#
_symmetry.space_group_name_H-M   'P 1'
#
loop_
_entity.id
_entity.type
_entity.pdbx_description
1 polymer ?
#
loop_
_entity_poly.entity_id
_entity_poly.type
_entity_poly.pdbx_seq_one_letter_code
_entity_poly.pdbx_strand_id
1 'polypeptide(L)'
;MFEESKVAFFLAKRSIVRGNKGTLSLTILIIGMVFVNLIFLPSIITGVAVLFNQQSIDYSYGNLVIEPKKNQGFINNAGELQRKLERIPGITGV
;
A
#
# COMPACT_ATOMS: atom_id res chain seq x y z
N MET A 1 -36.78 18.74 -15.00
CA MET A 1 -35.38 18.60 -14.54
C MET A 1 -34.69 17.35 -15.10
N PHE A 2 -35.17 16.11 -14.89
CA PHE A 2 -34.47 14.92 -15.41
C PHE A 2 -34.41 14.82 -16.95
N GLU A 3 -35.42 15.32 -17.65
CA GLU A 3 -35.45 15.30 -19.12
C GLU A 3 -34.39 16.22 -19.76
N GLU A 4 -34.11 17.36 -19.15
CA GLU A 4 -33.06 18.27 -19.61
C GLU A 4 -31.67 17.64 -19.49
N SER A 5 -31.39 16.92 -18.39
CA SER A 5 -30.13 16.19 -18.19
C SER A 5 -29.97 15.05 -19.20
N LYS A 6 -31.05 14.33 -19.53
CA LYS A 6 -31.03 13.29 -20.57
C LYS A 6 -30.71 13.88 -21.95
N VAL A 7 -31.35 15.01 -22.28
CA VAL A 7 -31.10 15.71 -23.56
C VAL A 7 -29.67 16.22 -23.61
N ALA A 8 -29.17 16.86 -22.54
CA ALA A 8 -27.78 17.31 -22.46
C ALA A 8 -26.77 16.16 -22.62
N PHE A 9 -27.02 15.02 -21.99
CA PHE A 9 -26.17 13.83 -22.13
C PHE A 9 -26.21 13.25 -23.55
N PHE A 10 -27.39 13.20 -24.18
CA PHE A 10 -27.54 12.77 -25.57
C PHE A 10 -26.76 13.67 -26.53
N LEU A 11 -26.86 14.98 -26.35
CA LEU A 11 -26.13 15.97 -27.14
C LEU A 11 -24.62 15.86 -26.93
N ALA A 12 -24.15 15.70 -25.69
CA ALA A 12 -22.74 15.52 -25.35
C ALA A 12 -22.17 14.25 -25.99
N LYS A 13 -22.86 13.11 -25.85
CA LYS A 13 -22.45 11.85 -26.49
C LYS A 13 -22.39 11.97 -28.01
N ARG A 14 -23.41 12.57 -28.63
CA ARG A 14 -23.45 12.79 -30.08
C ARG A 14 -22.33 13.72 -30.55
N SER A 15 -22.02 14.76 -29.79
CA SER A 15 -20.92 15.70 -30.05
C SER A 15 -19.56 15.00 -30.02
N ILE A 16 -19.31 14.18 -28.99
CA ILE A 16 -18.07 13.40 -28.85
C ILE A 16 -17.89 12.41 -30.01
N VAL A 17 -18.96 11.72 -30.42
CA VAL A 17 -18.90 10.70 -31.48
C VAL A 17 -18.79 11.30 -32.90
N ARG A 18 -19.44 12.44 -33.18
CA ARG A 18 -19.33 13.15 -34.47
C ARG A 18 -18.13 14.11 -34.55
N GLY A 19 -17.49 14.39 -33.42
CA GLY A 19 -16.32 15.26 -33.34
C GLY A 19 -15.04 14.62 -33.90
N ASN A 20 -13.90 15.26 -33.64
CA ASN A 20 -12.61 14.77 -34.10
C ASN A 20 -12.14 13.57 -33.25
N LYS A 21 -12.15 12.37 -33.85
CA LYS A 21 -11.68 11.12 -33.23
C LYS A 21 -10.22 11.20 -32.77
N GLY A 22 -9.37 11.93 -33.51
CA GLY A 22 -7.96 12.12 -33.14
C GLY A 22 -7.80 12.93 -31.86
N THR A 23 -8.53 14.05 -31.76
CA THR A 23 -8.54 14.89 -30.54
C THR A 23 -9.08 14.10 -29.35
N LEU A 24 -10.18 13.36 -29.52
CA LEU A 24 -10.74 12.53 -28.44
C LEU A 24 -9.72 11.50 -27.92
N SER A 25 -9.06 10.78 -28.83
CA SER A 25 -8.02 9.82 -28.45
C SER A 25 -6.86 10.49 -27.73
N LEU A 26 -6.42 11.65 -28.21
CA LEU A 26 -5.32 12.41 -27.60
C LEU A 26 -5.71 12.90 -26.20
N THR A 27 -6.92 13.41 -26.01
CA THR A 27 -7.42 13.84 -24.71
C THR A 27 -7.50 12.67 -23.72
N ILE A 28 -8.02 11.52 -24.14
CA ILE A 28 -8.06 10.31 -23.30
C ILE A 28 -6.65 9.88 -22.91
N LEU A 29 -5.71 9.91 -23.86
CA LEU A 29 -4.32 9.52 -23.64
C LEU A 29 -3.60 10.49 -22.69
N ILE A 30 -3.81 11.80 -22.81
CA ILE A 30 -3.25 12.81 -21.90
C ILE A 30 -3.81 12.61 -20.49
N ILE A 31 -5.13 12.52 -20.33
CA ILE A 31 -5.76 12.33 -19.02
C ILE A 31 -5.30 11.01 -18.39
N GLY A 32 -5.22 9.94 -19.18
CA GLY A 32 -4.69 8.65 -18.74
C GLY A 32 -3.24 8.73 -18.28
N MET A 33 -2.38 9.42 -19.03
CA MET A 33 -0.98 9.62 -18.63
C MET A 33 -0.85 10.43 -17.34
N VAL A 34 -1.63 11.49 -17.18
CA VAL A 34 -1.66 12.29 -15.95
C VAL A 34 -2.08 11.41 -14.77
N PHE A 35 -3.11 10.59 -14.94
CA PHE A 35 -3.59 9.68 -13.90
C PHE A 35 -2.53 8.64 -13.50
N VAL A 36 -1.89 8.01 -14.49
CA VAL A 36 -0.78 7.08 -14.25
C VAL A 36 0.33 7.78 -13.48
N ASN A 37 0.74 8.98 -13.91
CA ASN A 37 1.79 9.74 -13.26
C ASN A 37 1.47 10.07 -11.79
N LEU A 38 0.21 10.41 -11.49
CA LEU A 38 -0.23 10.73 -10.13
C LEU A 38 -0.20 9.51 -9.18
N ILE A 39 -0.48 8.30 -9.68
CA ILE A 39 -0.62 7.10 -8.85
C ILE A 39 0.66 6.28 -8.82
N PHE A 40 1.52 6.40 -9.84
CA PHE A 40 2.72 5.59 -10.00
C PHE A 40 3.70 5.71 -8.83
N LEU A 41 4.09 6.93 -8.47
CA LEU A 41 5.05 7.16 -7.38
C LEU A 41 4.52 6.68 -6.02
N PRO A 42 3.31 7.08 -5.58
CA PRO A 42 2.74 6.58 -4.32
C PRO A 42 2.63 5.06 -4.26
N SER A 43 2.30 4.41 -5.39
CA SER A 43 2.19 2.95 -5.45
C SER A 43 3.52 2.25 -5.26
N ILE A 44 4.60 2.77 -5.88
CA ILE A 44 5.96 2.24 -5.66
C ILE A 44 6.37 2.43 -4.20
N ILE A 45 6.18 3.62 -3.64
CA ILE A 45 6.56 3.93 -2.25
C ILE A 45 5.81 2.99 -1.29
N THR A 46 4.51 2.80 -1.49
CA THR A 46 3.69 1.93 -0.66
C THR A 46 4.13 0.46 -0.77
N GLY A 47 4.37 -0.03 -1.99
CA GLY A 47 4.84 -1.40 -2.21
C GLY A 47 6.19 -1.65 -1.57
N VAL A 48 7.13 -0.72 -1.72
CA VAL A 48 8.45 -0.76 -1.09
C VAL A 48 8.33 -0.73 0.43
N ALA A 49 7.49 0.15 1.00
CA ALA A 49 7.28 0.22 2.45
C ALA A 49 6.75 -1.08 3.04
N VAL A 50 5.82 -1.77 2.35
CA VAL A 50 5.32 -3.09 2.78
C VAL A 50 6.44 -4.13 2.76
N LEU A 51 7.25 -4.16 1.71
CA LEU A 51 8.39 -5.07 1.60
C LEU A 51 9.44 -4.81 2.69
N PHE A 52 9.75 -3.54 2.97
CA PHE A 52 10.66 -3.17 4.07
C PHE A 52 10.11 -3.59 5.43
N ASN A 53 8.80 -3.45 5.66
CA ASN A 53 8.18 -3.86 6.91
C ASN A 53 8.26 -5.38 7.09
N GLN A 54 7.91 -6.15 6.05
CA GLN A 54 8.05 -7.60 6.05
C GLN A 54 9.51 -8.02 6.27
N GLN A 55 10.46 -7.44 5.54
CA GLN A 55 11.88 -7.74 5.73
C GLN A 55 12.38 -7.37 7.13
N SER A 56 11.90 -6.27 7.73
CA SER A 56 12.21 -5.95 9.12
C SER A 56 11.69 -6.99 10.10
N ILE A 57 10.47 -7.49 9.90
CA ILE A 57 9.84 -8.52 10.74
C ILE A 57 10.46 -9.91 10.50
N ASP A 58 10.99 -10.17 9.30
CA ASP A 58 11.51 -11.49 8.95
C ASP A 58 13.02 -11.63 9.26
N TYR A 59 13.80 -10.54 9.16
CA TYR A 59 15.27 -10.59 9.25
C TYR A 59 15.88 -9.78 10.40
N SER A 60 15.30 -8.63 10.76
CA SER A 60 15.91 -7.72 11.75
C SER A 60 15.34 -7.88 13.15
N TYR A 61 14.09 -8.33 13.25
CA TYR A 61 13.36 -8.54 14.48
C TYR A 61 12.55 -9.83 14.34
N GLY A 62 12.20 -10.51 15.43
CA GLY A 62 11.14 -11.51 15.39
C GLY A 62 9.77 -10.85 15.48
N ASN A 63 8.67 -11.61 15.41
CA ASN A 63 7.32 -11.09 15.64
C ASN A 63 7.17 -10.38 17.01
N LEU A 64 8.06 -10.68 17.96
CA LEU A 64 8.12 -10.07 19.28
C LEU A 64 9.59 -9.84 19.68
N VAL A 65 9.91 -8.63 20.12
CA VAL A 65 11.27 -8.23 20.52
C VAL A 65 11.27 -8.00 22.03
N ILE A 66 12.19 -8.66 22.73
CA ILE A 66 12.35 -8.51 24.18
C ILE A 66 13.66 -7.77 24.44
N GLU A 67 13.56 -6.56 24.98
CA GLU A 67 14.69 -5.72 25.33
C GLU A 67 15.02 -5.78 26.83
N PRO A 68 16.29 -5.60 27.24
CA PRO A 68 16.64 -5.47 28.65
C PRO A 68 16.02 -4.20 29.27
N LYS A 69 15.81 -4.20 30.60
CA LYS A 69 15.32 -3.01 31.31
C LYS A 69 16.26 -1.82 31.11
N LYS A 70 15.70 -0.61 31.13
CA LYS A 70 16.44 0.66 31.07
C LYS A 70 17.67 0.61 32.01
N ASN A 71 18.85 0.96 31.50
CA ASN A 71 20.17 0.86 32.17
C ASN A 71 20.77 -0.56 32.37
N GLN A 72 20.27 -1.60 31.73
CA GLN A 72 20.93 -2.91 31.67
C GLN A 72 21.37 -3.23 30.24
N GLY A 73 22.67 -3.53 30.06
CA GLY A 73 23.23 -3.87 28.74
C GLY A 73 22.94 -5.30 28.29
N PHE A 74 22.48 -6.17 29.20
CA PHE A 74 22.25 -7.59 28.93
C PHE A 74 20.99 -8.08 29.64
N ILE A 75 20.32 -9.06 29.06
CA ILE A 75 19.23 -9.80 29.71
C ILE A 75 19.87 -10.84 30.63
N ASN A 76 19.75 -10.63 31.93
CA ASN A 76 20.17 -11.63 32.91
C ASN A 76 19.26 -12.86 32.80
N ASN A 77 19.84 -14.06 32.85
CA ASN A 77 19.13 -15.35 32.75
C ASN A 77 18.36 -15.58 31.44
N ALA A 78 18.89 -15.14 30.30
CA ALA A 78 18.31 -15.34 28.98
C ALA A 78 17.84 -16.79 28.70
N GLY A 79 18.62 -17.80 29.14
CA GLY A 79 18.26 -19.22 28.94
C GLY A 79 17.11 -19.74 29.80
N GLU A 80 16.78 -19.08 30.92
CA GLU A 80 15.57 -19.39 31.70
C GLU A 80 14.35 -18.68 31.12
N LEU A 81 14.55 -17.45 30.62
CA LEU A 81 13.54 -16.67 29.93
C LEU A 81 13.10 -17.37 28.63
N GLN A 82 14.05 -17.87 27.83
CA GLN A 82 13.77 -18.64 26.61
C GLN A 82 12.88 -19.86 26.89
N ARG A 83 13.22 -20.65 27.91
CA ARG A 83 12.42 -21.82 28.32
C ARG A 83 11.02 -21.46 28.84
N LYS A 84 10.83 -20.27 29.41
CA LYS A 84 9.50 -19.79 29.81
C LYS A 84 8.68 -19.36 28.60
N LEU A 85 9.33 -18.74 27.60
CA LEU A 85 8.69 -18.32 26.36
C LEU A 85 8.26 -19.52 25.52
N GLU A 86 9.11 -20.53 25.32
CA GLU A 86 8.78 -21.76 24.58
C GLU A 86 7.54 -22.50 25.13
N ARG A 87 7.19 -22.28 26.40
CA ARG A 87 6.01 -22.90 27.05
C ARG A 87 4.72 -22.13 26.82
N ILE A 88 4.76 -20.93 26.23
CA ILE A 88 3.58 -20.12 25.94
C ILE A 88 2.94 -20.63 24.64
N PRO A 89 1.64 -20.98 24.66
CA PRO A 89 0.94 -21.38 23.44
C PRO A 89 0.94 -20.24 22.42
N GLY A 90 1.44 -20.51 21.21
CA GLY A 90 1.54 -19.52 20.12
C GLY A 90 2.96 -19.09 19.77
N ILE A 91 3.98 -19.53 20.52
CA ILE A 91 5.39 -19.29 20.18
C ILE A 91 5.90 -20.43 19.29
N THR A 92 6.33 -20.09 18.08
CA THR A 92 6.82 -21.05 17.07
C THR A 92 8.35 -21.14 16.98
N GLY A 93 9.09 -20.24 17.66
CA GLY A 93 10.55 -20.24 17.78
C GLY A 93 11.04 -19.08 18.65
N VAL A 94 12.14 -19.29 19.39
CA VAL A 94 12.78 -18.29 20.28
C VAL A 94 14.27 -18.28 20.09
#